data_AF-A0A519MEB6-F1
#
_entry.id   AF-A0A519MEB6-F1
#
_cell.length_a   1.000
_cell.length_b   1.000
_cell.length_c   1.000
_cell.angle_alpha   90.00
_cell.angle_beta   90.00
_cell.angle_gamma   90.00
#
_symmetry.space_group_name_H-M   'P 1'
#
loop_
_entity.id
_entity.type
_entity.pdbx_description
1 polymer ?
#
loop_
_entity_poly.entity_id
_entity_poly.type
_entity_poly.pdbx_seq_one_letter_code
_entity_poly.pdbx_strand_id
1 'polypeptide(L)'
;MNVSTAQPFQLVYSLFAHEYLGHLFTAHVVQLGPRGQLTLQHQTVSSKNAAEFADGLEDDDYELIKLCDELQQEAVIKEFWPRKITTAEFFLKIYHPEKGDKPLQEAVSRYVQTRLGRLLA
;
A
#
# COMPACT_ATOMS: atom_id res chain seq x y z
N MET A 1 -8.08 -10.42 13.18
CA MET A 1 -7.61 -10.35 14.58
C MET A 1 -6.70 -9.14 14.66
N ASN A 2 -6.93 -8.22 15.59
CA ASN A 2 -6.11 -7.01 15.70
C ASN A 2 -4.79 -7.32 16.43
N VAL A 3 -3.71 -6.65 16.06
CA VAL A 3 -2.42 -6.73 16.75
C VAL A 3 -2.50 -5.89 18.02
N SER A 4 -2.00 -6.43 19.13
CA SER A 4 -1.94 -5.71 20.40
C SER A 4 -0.63 -4.93 20.48
N THR A 5 -0.73 -3.62 20.66
CA THR A 5 0.43 -2.73 20.88
C THR A 5 1.09 -2.96 22.24
N ALA A 6 0.39 -3.61 23.17
CA ALA A 6 0.93 -4.00 24.48
C ALA A 6 1.78 -5.28 24.46
N GLN A 7 1.83 -5.98 23.32
CA GLN A 7 2.62 -7.19 23.11
C GLN A 7 3.63 -6.97 21.99
N PRO A 8 4.77 -7.70 21.97
CA PRO A 8 5.78 -7.52 20.93
C PRO A 8 5.21 -7.72 19.52
N PHE A 9 5.40 -6.74 18.64
CA PHE A 9 4.99 -6.76 17.24
C PHE A 9 6.15 -6.31 16.35
N GLN A 10 5.98 -6.49 15.05
CA GLN A 10 6.97 -6.06 14.06
C GLN A 10 6.26 -5.50 12.82
N LEU A 11 6.79 -4.41 12.26
CA LEU A 11 6.40 -3.90 10.95
C LEU A 11 6.97 -4.79 9.84
N VAL A 12 6.12 -5.16 8.89
CA VAL A 12 6.44 -6.01 7.74
C VAL A 12 5.82 -5.41 6.49
N TYR A 13 6.65 -5.26 5.45
CA TYR A 13 6.19 -4.85 4.13
C TYR A 13 5.96 -6.07 3.24
N SER A 14 4.77 -6.16 2.66
CA SER A 14 4.39 -7.23 1.73
C SER A 14 4.40 -6.72 0.29
N LEU A 15 5.09 -7.43 -0.60
CA LEU A 15 5.06 -7.22 -2.05
C LEU A 15 4.00 -8.12 -2.68
N PHE A 16 3.14 -7.57 -3.53
CA PHE A 16 2.14 -8.34 -4.28
C PHE A 16 2.01 -7.83 -5.71
N ALA A 17 1.59 -8.72 -6.63
CA ALA A 17 1.35 -8.37 -8.02
C ALA A 17 -0.12 -7.93 -8.21
N HIS A 18 -0.33 -6.63 -8.37
CA HIS A 18 -1.62 -6.06 -8.76
C HIS A 18 -1.82 -6.19 -10.26
N GLU A 19 -2.99 -6.71 -10.67
CA GLU A 19 -3.32 -7.04 -12.07
C GLU A 19 -3.06 -5.88 -13.05
N TYR A 20 -3.38 -4.65 -12.65
CA TYR A 20 -3.27 -3.46 -13.51
C TYR A 20 -2.09 -2.53 -13.19
N LEU A 21 -1.61 -2.54 -11.95
CA LEU A 21 -0.64 -1.56 -11.43
C LEU A 21 0.77 -2.15 -11.28
N GLY A 22 0.92 -3.45 -11.53
CA GLY A 22 2.19 -4.15 -11.36
C GLY A 22 2.46 -4.51 -9.90
N HIS A 23 3.74 -4.58 -9.52
CA HIS A 23 4.13 -4.97 -8.17
C HIS A 23 4.00 -3.80 -7.21
N LEU A 24 3.23 -3.98 -6.13
CA LEU A 24 2.96 -2.95 -5.12
C LEU A 24 3.34 -3.43 -3.72
N PHE A 25 3.65 -2.48 -2.84
CA PHE A 25 3.93 -2.73 -1.44
C PHE A 25 2.73 -2.37 -0.55
N THR A 26 2.56 -3.13 0.52
CA THR A 26 1.62 -2.82 1.62
C THR A 26 2.32 -3.00 2.96
N ALA A 27 2.04 -2.10 3.91
CA ALA A 27 2.59 -2.18 5.25
C ALA A 27 1.62 -2.93 6.19
N HIS A 28 2.17 -3.82 7.01
CA HIS A 28 1.43 -4.59 8.01
C HIS A 28 2.22 -4.62 9.30
N VAL A 29 1.53 -4.64 10.43
CA VAL A 29 2.12 -5.06 11.69
C VAL A 29 1.71 -6.49 11.98
N VAL A 30 2.66 -7.26 12.49
CA VAL A 30 2.50 -8.68 12.80
C VAL A 30 2.80 -8.89 14.28
N GLN A 31 1.90 -9.57 14.99
CA GLN A 31 2.16 -9.97 16.37
C GLN A 31 3.28 -11.02 16.40
N LEU A 32 4.27 -10.83 17.27
CA LEU A 32 5.32 -11.81 17.49
C LEU A 32 4.86 -12.87 18.50
N GLY A 33 5.25 -14.11 18.24
CA GLY A 33 5.05 -15.20 19.19
C GLY A 33 6.08 -15.17 20.33
N PRO A 34 5.96 -16.09 21.31
CA PRO A 34 6.83 -16.11 22.49
C PRO A 34 8.33 -16.30 22.21
N ARG A 35 8.70 -16.74 21.00
CA ARG A 35 10.09 -16.93 20.57
C ARG A 35 10.52 -15.89 19.52
N GLY A 36 9.74 -14.80 19.37
CA GLY A 36 10.00 -13.75 18.38
C GLY A 36 9.63 -14.14 16.94
N GLN A 37 8.93 -15.26 16.72
CA GLN A 37 8.51 -15.67 15.39
C GLN A 37 7.29 -14.86 14.92
N LEU A 38 7.24 -14.54 13.62
CA LEU A 38 6.03 -13.97 13.00
C LEU A 38 4.85 -14.93 13.13
N THR A 39 3.66 -14.38 13.33
CA THR A 39 2.41 -15.15 13.43
C THR A 39 1.44 -14.76 12.32
N LEU A 40 0.32 -15.47 12.21
CA LEU A 40 -0.77 -15.11 11.30
C LEU A 40 -1.67 -13.99 11.85
N GLN A 41 -1.39 -13.48 13.05
CA GLN A 41 -2.08 -12.33 13.60
C GLN A 41 -1.41 -11.06 13.08
N HIS A 42 -1.98 -10.49 12.04
CA HIS A 42 -1.49 -9.27 11.42
C HIS A 42 -2.64 -8.29 11.14
N GLN A 43 -2.29 -7.02 10.98
CA GLN A 43 -3.20 -5.99 10.50
C GLN A 43 -2.47 -4.99 9.61
N THR A 44 -3.19 -4.42 8.64
CA THR A 44 -2.66 -3.38 7.76
C THR A 44 -2.36 -2.11 8.55
N VAL A 45 -1.24 -1.47 8.24
CA VAL A 45 -0.89 -0.15 8.75
C VAL A 45 -0.95 0.87 7.62
N SER A 46 -1.45 2.05 7.96
CA SER A 46 -1.56 3.23 7.12
C SER A 46 -1.13 4.44 7.94
N SER A 47 -0.95 5.58 7.29
CA SER A 47 -0.63 6.86 7.92
C SER A 47 -1.68 7.28 8.97
N LYS A 48 -2.89 6.71 8.92
CA LYS A 48 -3.98 7.02 9.86
C LYS A 48 -3.84 6.33 11.21
N ASN A 49 -3.28 5.12 11.24
CA ASN A 49 -3.16 4.30 12.45
C ASN A 49 -1.71 3.99 12.84
N ALA A 50 -0.72 4.39 12.03
CA ALA A 50 0.70 4.19 12.33
C ALA A 50 1.10 4.71 13.72
N ALA A 51 0.54 5.85 14.15
CA ALA A 51 0.82 6.43 15.46
C ALA A 51 0.45 5.50 16.64
N GLU A 52 -0.47 4.56 16.46
CA GLU A 52 -0.81 3.57 17.49
C GLU A 52 0.34 2.55 17.70
N PHE A 53 1.21 2.40 16.70
CA PHE A 53 2.31 1.43 16.67
C PHE A 53 3.69 2.09 16.82
N ALA A 54 3.75 3.34 17.30
CA ALA A 54 4.96 4.14 17.37
C ALA A 54 6.14 3.43 18.07
N ASP A 55 5.87 2.58 19.07
CA ASP A 55 6.90 1.83 19.81
C ASP A 55 7.71 0.84 18.94
N GLY A 56 7.20 0.49 17.75
CA GLY A 56 7.85 -0.41 16.80
C GLY A 56 8.07 0.22 15.42
N LEU A 57 8.08 1.55 15.34
CA LEU A 57 8.30 2.31 14.10
C LEU A 57 9.47 3.28 14.27
N GLU A 58 10.28 3.41 13.22
CA GLU A 58 11.31 4.42 13.06
C GLU A 58 10.78 5.62 12.24
N ASP A 59 11.50 6.73 12.25
CA ASP A 59 11.08 7.96 11.54
C ASP A 59 10.87 7.71 10.03
N ASP A 60 11.74 6.90 9.41
CA ASP A 60 11.67 6.55 7.99
C ASP A 60 10.46 5.64 7.67
N ASP A 61 10.00 4.83 8.63
CA ASP A 61 8.85 3.94 8.44
C ASP A 61 7.57 4.73 8.14
N TYR A 62 7.41 5.92 8.72
CA TYR A 62 6.26 6.78 8.45
C TYR A 62 6.23 7.26 7.00
N GLU A 63 7.40 7.57 6.41
CA GLU A 63 7.49 7.93 5.00
C GLU A 63 7.17 6.72 4.11
N LEU A 64 7.71 5.54 4.43
CA LEU A 64 7.44 4.31 3.69
C LEU A 64 5.97 3.89 3.75
N ILE A 65 5.33 4.00 4.92
CA ILE A 65 3.90 3.74 5.10
C ILE A 65 3.07 4.71 4.25
N LYS A 66 3.44 5.99 4.23
CA LYS A 66 2.78 6.99 3.39
C LYS A 66 2.92 6.68 1.90
N LEU A 67 4.10 6.26 1.45
CA LEU A 67 4.30 5.82 0.07
C LEU A 67 3.43 4.59 -0.27
N CYS A 68 3.29 3.64 0.67
CA CYS A 68 2.38 2.50 0.50
C CYS A 68 0.91 2.95 0.39
N ASP A 69 0.46 3.90 1.21
CA ASP A 69 -0.90 4.45 1.15
C ASP A 69 -1.18 5.11 -0.21
N GLU A 70 -0.21 5.87 -0.73
CA GLU A 70 -0.33 6.54 -2.03
C GLU A 70 -0.35 5.56 -3.22
N LEU A 71 0.13 4.33 -3.02
CA LEU A 71 0.13 3.25 -4.00
C LEU A 71 -1.11 2.34 -3.92
N GLN A 72 -1.96 2.50 -2.91
CA GLN A 72 -3.23 1.76 -2.83
C GLN A 72 -4.11 2.08 -4.04
N GLN A 73 -4.84 1.08 -4.54
CA GLN A 73 -5.66 1.23 -5.74
C GLN A 73 -6.65 2.40 -5.62
N GLU A 74 -7.27 2.60 -4.46
CA GLU A 74 -8.23 3.68 -4.24
C GLU A 74 -7.55 5.06 -4.24
N ALA A 75 -6.33 5.15 -3.71
CA ALA A 75 -5.54 6.38 -3.71
C ALA A 75 -5.12 6.75 -5.15
N VAL A 76 -4.63 5.77 -5.91
CA VAL A 76 -4.27 5.95 -7.33
C VAL A 76 -5.51 6.37 -8.14
N ILE A 77 -6.65 5.69 -7.98
CA ILE A 77 -7.87 6.06 -8.71
C ILE A 77 -8.31 7.47 -8.35
N LYS A 78 -8.28 7.84 -7.07
CA LYS A 78 -8.68 9.18 -6.61
C LYS A 78 -7.79 10.29 -7.19
N GLU A 79 -6.49 10.04 -7.32
CA GLU A 79 -5.53 10.98 -7.90
C GLU A 79 -5.82 11.27 -9.38
N PHE A 80 -6.13 10.23 -10.15
CA PHE A 80 -6.28 10.33 -11.61
C PHE A 80 -7.73 10.45 -12.08
N TRP A 81 -8.69 10.15 -11.21
CA TRP A 81 -10.12 10.16 -11.53
C TRP A 81 -10.94 10.67 -10.34
N PRO A 82 -11.15 12.00 -10.23
CA PRO A 82 -11.83 12.59 -9.08
C PRO A 82 -13.34 12.29 -9.03
N ARG A 83 -13.91 11.70 -10.10
CA ARG A 83 -15.33 11.34 -10.16
C ARG A 83 -15.56 10.00 -9.46
N LYS A 84 -16.73 9.85 -8.85
CA LYS A 84 -17.13 8.59 -8.21
C LYS A 84 -17.17 7.47 -9.26
N ILE A 85 -16.34 6.45 -9.06
CA ILE A 85 -16.25 5.25 -9.89
C ILE A 85 -15.91 4.07 -8.99
N THR A 86 -16.30 2.86 -9.38
CA THR A 86 -15.83 1.65 -8.70
C THR A 86 -14.44 1.26 -9.21
N THR A 87 -13.64 0.56 -8.40
CA THR A 87 -12.32 0.08 -8.79
C THR A 87 -12.39 -0.77 -10.06
N ALA A 88 -13.33 -1.72 -10.10
CA ALA A 88 -13.58 -2.57 -11.26
C ALA A 88 -13.94 -1.76 -12.52
N GLU A 89 -14.83 -0.77 -12.41
CA GLU A 89 -15.21 0.04 -13.56
C GLU A 89 -14.07 0.91 -14.08
N PHE A 90 -13.25 1.47 -13.19
CA PHE A 90 -12.06 2.22 -13.58
C PHE A 90 -11.10 1.33 -14.38
N PHE A 91 -10.75 0.16 -13.86
CA PHE A 91 -9.78 -0.72 -14.51
C PHE A 91 -10.31 -1.36 -15.80
N LEU A 92 -11.59 -1.74 -15.86
CA LEU A 92 -12.18 -2.41 -17.02
C LEU A 92 -12.58 -1.45 -18.16
N LYS A 93 -12.87 -0.18 -17.88
CA LYS A 93 -13.33 0.76 -18.91
C LYS A 93 -12.34 1.88 -19.21
N ILE A 94 -11.74 2.46 -18.17
CA ILE A 94 -10.91 3.67 -18.29
C ILE A 94 -9.44 3.28 -18.45
N TYR A 95 -8.96 2.36 -17.61
CA TYR A 95 -7.59 1.88 -17.58
C TYR A 95 -7.38 0.58 -18.37
N HIS A 96 -8.34 0.19 -19.22
CA HIS A 96 -8.27 -1.09 -19.93
C HIS A 96 -6.99 -1.19 -20.79
N PRO A 97 -6.22 -2.29 -20.71
CA PRO A 97 -4.92 -2.40 -21.38
C PRO A 97 -4.92 -2.04 -22.88
N GLU A 98 -5.94 -2.49 -23.62
CA GLU A 98 -6.05 -2.23 -25.06
C GLU A 98 -6.90 -1.01 -25.45
N LYS A 99 -8.02 -0.78 -24.74
CA LYS A 99 -9.08 0.15 -25.13
C LYS A 99 -9.15 1.40 -24.26
N GLY A 100 -8.35 1.46 -23.20
CA GLY A 100 -8.34 2.55 -22.24
C GLY A 100 -7.62 3.80 -22.76
N ASP A 101 -7.61 4.82 -21.92
CA ASP A 101 -6.92 6.07 -22.19
C ASP A 101 -5.39 5.88 -22.02
N LYS A 102 -4.67 5.84 -23.14
CA LYS A 102 -3.21 5.63 -23.15
C LYS A 102 -2.43 6.72 -22.41
N PRO A 103 -2.65 8.03 -22.66
CA PRO A 103 -2.05 9.09 -21.85
C PRO A 103 -2.26 8.91 -20.34
N LEU A 104 -3.47 8.53 -19.93
CA LEU A 104 -3.78 8.26 -18.52
C LEU A 104 -2.98 7.07 -17.98
N GLN A 105 -2.89 5.98 -18.74
CA GLN A 105 -2.12 4.79 -18.37
C GLN A 105 -0.64 5.09 -18.18
N GLU A 106 -0.05 5.85 -19.09
CA GLU A 106 1.35 6.28 -18.97
C GLU A 106 1.56 7.17 -17.74
N ALA A 107 0.62 8.07 -17.44
CA ALA A 107 0.69 8.95 -16.28
C ALA A 107 0.61 8.16 -14.95
N VAL A 108 -0.32 7.21 -14.84
CA VAL A 108 -0.45 6.33 -13.68
C VAL A 108 0.78 5.43 -13.53
N SER A 109 1.24 4.82 -14.62
CA SER A 109 2.44 3.97 -14.61
C SER A 109 3.66 4.76 -14.10
N ARG A 110 3.88 5.98 -14.60
CA ARG A 110 4.95 6.86 -14.13
C ARG A 110 4.79 7.23 -12.66
N TYR A 111 3.57 7.52 -12.21
CA TYR A 111 3.26 7.83 -10.82
C TYR A 111 3.61 6.68 -9.88
N VAL A 112 3.25 5.44 -10.26
CA VAL A 112 3.54 4.22 -9.50
C VAL A 112 5.05 3.97 -9.48
N GLN A 113 5.71 3.98 -10.64
CA GLN A 113 7.15 3.73 -10.76
C GLN A 113 7.99 4.75 -9.98
N THR A 114 7.60 6.03 -9.98
CA THR A 114 8.31 7.07 -9.22
C THR A 114 8.25 6.81 -7.71
N ARG A 115 7.13 6.32 -7.20
CA ARG A 115 6.95 6.01 -5.77
C ARG A 115 7.65 4.71 -5.39
N LEU A 116 7.56 3.69 -6.23
CA LEU A 116 8.33 2.46 -6.04
C LEU A 116 9.84 2.75 -6.03
N GLY A 117 10.31 3.65 -6.90
CA GLY A 117 11.70 4.09 -6.91
C GLY A 117 12.12 4.76 -5.60
N ARG A 118 11.23 5.53 -4.95
CA ARG A 118 11.50 6.12 -3.62
C ARG A 118 11.48 5.09 -2.49
N LEU A 119 10.59 4.11 -2.59
CA LEU A 119 10.45 3.05 -1.59
C LEU A 119 11.69 2.13 -1.58
N LEU A 120 12.36 1.99 -2.72
CA LEU A 120 13.52 1.11 -2.92
C LEU A 120 14.88 1.84 -2.95
N ALA A 121 14.91 3.16 -2.76
CA ALA A 121 16.14 3.97 -2.78
C ALA A 121 16.91 3.87 -1.47
#